data_AF-A0A3S4ZMX2-F1
#
_entry.id   AF-A0A3S4ZMX2-F1
#
_cell.length_a   1.000
_cell.length_b   1.000
_cell.length_c   1.000
_cell.angle_alpha   90.00
_cell.angle_beta   90.00
_cell.angle_gamma   90.00
#
_symmetry.space_group_name_H-M   'P 1'
#
loop_
_entity.id
_entity.type
_entity.pdbx_description
1 polymer ?
#
loop_
_entity_poly.entity_id
_entity_poly.type
_entity_poly.pdbx_seq_one_letter_code
_entity_poly.pdbx_strand_id
1 'polypeptide(L)'
;MGFYKNESDDAFFPAIYITEDTVLERQTQALRDQGWAVIEIHCKNILASQDPQAGALEIIRAVNLPHKLPDDNYMSWTQEIISDLDWLDLSKGVFVILKDYDVLFTPWNSPDHSEAKWMARHLQTVDDNLRYRHSQFAYGDYDPPYVLYGMEVSQEKLDTVLEFFEGRATIIEDFDKDNPGAEYPPLVEYRHKVVRSWQHKNN
;
A
#
# COMPACT_ATOMS: atom_id res chain seq x y z
N MET A 1 -13.55 -12.13 9.38
CA MET A 1 -12.22 -12.55 9.92
C MET A 1 -11.33 -11.29 9.95
N GLY A 2 -11.11 -10.66 11.12
CA GLY A 2 -10.57 -9.28 11.22
C GLY A 2 -9.08 -9.15 10.87
N PHE A 3 -8.66 -7.95 10.45
CA PHE A 3 -7.24 -7.57 10.39
C PHE A 3 -6.55 -7.64 11.76
N TYR A 4 -7.35 -7.67 12.84
CA TYR A 4 -6.90 -7.49 14.22
C TYR A 4 -7.29 -8.66 15.14
N LYS A 5 -7.12 -9.89 14.65
CA LYS A 5 -7.32 -11.10 15.47
C LYS A 5 -6.02 -11.87 15.62
N ASN A 6 -5.15 -11.41 16.53
CA ASN A 6 -4.34 -12.22 17.45
C ASN A 6 -3.37 -11.31 18.23
N GLU A 7 -2.96 -11.73 19.42
CA GLU A 7 -2.22 -10.97 20.46
C GLU A 7 -0.81 -10.46 20.05
N SER A 8 -0.44 -10.60 18.78
CA SER A 8 0.66 -9.91 18.10
C SER A 8 0.09 -8.79 17.20
N ASP A 9 -0.17 -7.64 17.79
CA ASP A 9 -0.68 -6.40 17.17
C ASP A 9 0.29 -5.80 16.13
N ASP A 10 0.44 -6.46 14.98
CA ASP A 10 1.11 -5.90 13.79
C ASP A 10 0.02 -5.33 12.89
N ALA A 11 -0.68 -4.33 13.43
CA ALA A 11 -1.87 -3.74 12.83
C ALA A 11 -1.47 -2.79 11.68
N PHE A 12 -1.68 -3.23 10.42
CA PHE A 12 -1.59 -2.38 9.23
C PHE A 12 -2.49 -1.16 9.37
N PHE A 13 -1.97 0.01 9.02
CA PHE A 13 -2.65 1.29 9.23
C PHE A 13 -2.59 2.11 7.94
N PRO A 14 -3.62 2.02 7.08
CA PRO A 14 -3.59 2.63 5.76
C PRO A 14 -3.61 4.15 5.81
N ALA A 15 -2.84 4.75 4.90
CA ALA A 15 -2.99 6.15 4.51
C ALA A 15 -4.09 6.26 3.45
N ILE A 16 -5.12 7.05 3.73
CA ILE A 16 -6.26 7.28 2.84
C ILE A 16 -6.12 8.68 2.25
N TYR A 17 -6.19 8.76 0.93
CA TYR A 17 -6.31 10.01 0.19
C TYR A 17 -7.71 10.12 -0.38
N ILE A 18 -8.37 11.25 -0.15
CA ILE A 18 -9.70 11.51 -0.68
C ILE A 18 -9.57 11.92 -2.14
N THR A 19 -10.27 11.21 -3.03
CA THR A 19 -10.21 11.43 -4.49
C THR A 19 -10.47 12.89 -4.86
N GLU A 20 -11.47 13.50 -4.22
CA GLU A 20 -11.94 14.86 -4.50
C GLU A 20 -10.95 15.95 -4.05
N ASP A 21 -10.05 15.67 -3.11
CA ASP A 21 -9.15 16.68 -2.51
C ASP A 21 -7.87 16.91 -3.33
N THR A 22 -7.61 16.09 -4.36
CA THR A 22 -6.45 16.18 -5.28
C THR A 22 -5.07 16.07 -4.62
N VAL A 23 -5.01 15.82 -3.30
CA VAL A 23 -3.76 15.70 -2.54
C VAL A 23 -2.86 14.61 -3.12
N LEU A 24 -3.45 13.44 -3.38
CA LEU A 24 -2.74 12.31 -3.97
C LEU A 24 -2.14 12.65 -5.34
N GLU A 25 -2.90 13.32 -6.21
CA GLU A 25 -2.44 13.72 -7.54
C GLU A 25 -1.25 14.67 -7.45
N ARG A 26 -1.38 15.71 -6.60
CA ARG A 26 -0.33 16.71 -6.38
C ARG A 26 0.94 16.07 -5.79
N GLN A 27 0.81 15.19 -4.80
CA GLN A 27 1.96 14.53 -4.17
C GLN A 27 2.62 13.56 -5.16
N THR A 28 1.81 12.78 -5.87
CA THR A 28 2.31 11.82 -6.86
C THR A 28 3.10 12.53 -7.96
N GLN A 29 2.62 13.67 -8.46
CA GLN A 29 3.35 14.45 -9.44
C GLN A 29 4.67 14.97 -8.86
N ALA A 30 4.66 15.54 -7.64
CA ALA A 30 5.87 16.02 -7.00
C ALA A 30 6.92 14.92 -6.78
N LEU A 31 6.48 13.71 -6.41
CA LEU A 31 7.36 12.55 -6.26
C LEU A 31 7.96 12.10 -7.60
N ARG A 32 7.15 12.04 -8.68
CA ARG A 32 7.63 11.75 -10.03
C ARG A 32 8.68 12.76 -10.50
N ASP A 33 8.43 14.06 -10.26
CA ASP A 33 9.36 15.13 -10.61
C ASP A 33 10.70 15.02 -9.86
N GLN A 34 10.69 14.40 -8.68
CA GLN A 34 11.88 14.10 -7.89
C GLN A 34 12.53 12.75 -8.22
N GLY A 35 11.99 11.99 -9.18
CA GLY A 35 12.53 10.71 -9.63
C GLY A 35 12.16 9.51 -8.75
N TRP A 36 11.08 9.59 -7.98
CA TRP A 36 10.57 8.45 -7.21
C TRP A 36 9.93 7.39 -8.12
N ALA A 37 10.06 6.13 -7.73
CA ALA A 37 9.26 5.06 -8.30
C ALA A 37 7.81 5.17 -7.78
N VAL A 38 6.86 5.47 -8.67
CA VAL A 38 5.44 5.52 -8.34
C VAL A 38 4.73 4.35 -9.01
N ILE A 39 4.07 3.51 -8.19
CA ILE A 39 3.34 2.32 -8.62
C ILE A 39 1.85 2.56 -8.37
N GLU A 40 1.08 2.73 -9.44
CA GLU A 40 -0.37 2.92 -9.38
C GLU A 40 -1.12 1.64 -9.79
N ILE A 41 -1.77 1.01 -8.82
CA ILE A 41 -2.59 -0.19 -8.98
C ILE A 41 -4.05 0.26 -9.02
N HIS A 42 -4.72 0.13 -10.16
CA HIS A 42 -6.08 0.61 -10.36
C HIS A 42 -7.10 -0.47 -10.03
N CYS A 43 -7.74 -0.37 -8.87
CA CYS A 43 -8.73 -1.34 -8.41
C CYS A 43 -9.95 -1.43 -9.33
N LYS A 44 -10.27 -0.37 -10.09
CA LYS A 44 -11.31 -0.42 -11.12
C LYS A 44 -11.03 -1.43 -12.24
N ASN A 45 -9.77 -1.69 -12.58
CA ASN A 45 -9.40 -2.69 -13.59
C ASN A 45 -9.70 -4.10 -13.09
N ILE A 46 -9.56 -4.31 -11.78
CA ILE A 46 -9.90 -5.57 -11.12
C ILE A 46 -11.41 -5.80 -11.19
N LEU A 47 -12.21 -4.79 -10.81
CA LEU A 47 -13.67 -4.86 -10.83
C LEU A 47 -14.24 -5.05 -12.25
N ALA A 48 -13.62 -4.44 -13.26
CA ALA A 48 -14.06 -4.55 -14.64
C ALA A 48 -13.75 -5.92 -15.27
N SER A 49 -12.88 -6.72 -14.66
CA SER A 49 -12.44 -8.00 -15.18
C SER A 49 -13.31 -9.16 -14.68
N GLN A 50 -13.49 -10.17 -15.54
CA GLN A 50 -14.09 -11.46 -15.15
C GLN A 50 -13.02 -12.51 -14.82
N ASP A 51 -11.74 -12.16 -14.91
CA ASP A 51 -10.62 -13.04 -14.62
C ASP A 51 -10.41 -13.14 -13.09
N PRO A 52 -10.45 -14.34 -12.49
CA PRO A 52 -10.13 -14.54 -11.08
C PRO A 52 -8.71 -14.07 -10.68
N GLN A 53 -7.81 -13.89 -11.65
CA GLN A 53 -6.43 -13.40 -11.45
C GLN A 53 -6.30 -11.88 -11.70
N ALA A 54 -7.40 -11.15 -11.92
CA ALA A 54 -7.34 -9.74 -12.30
C ALA A 54 -6.55 -8.86 -11.32
N GLY A 55 -6.65 -9.10 -10.02
CA GLY A 55 -5.86 -8.41 -9.01
C GLY A 55 -4.35 -8.63 -9.18
N ALA A 56 -3.94 -9.87 -9.42
CA ALA A 56 -2.55 -10.21 -9.65
C ALA A 56 -2.01 -9.60 -10.95
N LEU A 57 -2.79 -9.70 -12.04
CA LEU A 57 -2.42 -9.11 -13.33
C LEU A 57 -2.30 -7.58 -13.25
N GLU A 58 -3.16 -6.93 -12.48
CA GLU A 58 -3.13 -5.49 -12.26
C GLU A 58 -1.87 -5.06 -11.48
N ILE A 59 -1.42 -5.84 -10.50
CA ILE A 59 -0.14 -5.61 -9.81
C ILE A 59 1.02 -5.80 -10.78
N ILE A 60 1.06 -6.90 -11.55
CA ILE A 60 2.13 -7.18 -12.53
C ILE A 60 2.23 -6.06 -13.57
N ARG A 61 1.08 -5.53 -14.02
CA ARG A 61 1.00 -4.36 -14.89
C ARG A 61 1.60 -3.13 -14.22
N ALA A 62 1.18 -2.83 -12.99
CA ALA A 62 1.57 -1.61 -12.28
C ALA A 62 3.07 -1.56 -11.97
N VAL A 63 3.68 -2.69 -11.60
CA VAL A 63 5.12 -2.79 -11.33
C VAL A 63 5.97 -2.91 -12.60
N ASN A 64 5.34 -2.97 -13.78
CA ASN A 64 5.98 -3.08 -15.09
C ASN A 64 7.03 -4.20 -15.15
N LEU A 65 6.64 -5.41 -14.75
CA LEU A 65 7.54 -6.55 -14.65
C LEU A 65 8.22 -6.85 -16.00
N PRO A 66 9.56 -6.88 -16.10
CA PRO A 66 10.29 -7.00 -17.36
C PRO A 66 10.31 -8.43 -17.94
N HIS A 67 9.74 -9.41 -17.24
CA HIS A 67 9.77 -10.82 -17.63
C HIS A 67 8.38 -11.42 -17.55
N LYS A 68 8.16 -12.48 -18.33
CA LYS A 68 6.97 -13.30 -18.17
C LYS A 68 7.14 -14.23 -16.98
N LEU A 69 6.17 -14.21 -16.09
CA LEU A 69 6.03 -15.21 -15.04
C LEU A 69 5.53 -16.53 -15.67
N PRO A 70 5.77 -17.66 -15.01
CA PRO A 70 5.08 -18.91 -15.31
C PRO A 70 3.55 -18.71 -15.29
N ASP A 71 2.84 -19.38 -16.20
CA ASP A 71 1.36 -19.25 -16.32
C ASP A 71 0.60 -19.88 -15.13
N ASP A 72 1.29 -20.34 -14.08
CA ASP A 72 0.71 -20.91 -12.88
C ASP A 72 0.89 -20.01 -11.64
N ASN A 73 -0.27 -19.65 -11.06
CA ASN A 73 -0.45 -19.09 -9.71
C ASN A 73 0.09 -17.67 -9.45
N TYR A 74 -0.21 -16.70 -10.33
CA TYR A 74 0.14 -15.27 -10.17
C TYR A 74 -0.20 -14.70 -8.78
N MET A 75 -1.34 -15.12 -8.20
CA MET A 75 -1.78 -14.70 -6.86
C MET A 75 -0.80 -15.00 -5.73
N SER A 76 0.05 -16.02 -5.87
CA SER A 76 1.09 -16.34 -4.89
C SER A 76 2.35 -15.51 -5.06
N TRP A 77 2.70 -15.16 -6.31
CA TRP A 77 3.92 -14.43 -6.65
C TRP A 77 3.82 -12.93 -6.36
N THR A 78 2.62 -12.34 -6.40
CA THR A 78 2.47 -10.88 -6.28
C THR A 78 2.96 -10.30 -4.96
N GLN A 79 2.96 -11.10 -3.89
CA GLN A 79 3.55 -10.71 -2.60
C GLN A 79 5.06 -10.58 -2.66
N GLU A 80 5.75 -11.49 -3.36
CA GLU A 80 7.19 -11.44 -3.57
C GLU A 80 7.56 -10.31 -4.54
N ILE A 81 6.84 -10.21 -5.65
CA ILE A 81 7.03 -9.19 -6.70
C ILE A 81 6.94 -7.77 -6.11
N ILE A 82 5.89 -7.49 -5.33
CA ILE A 82 5.70 -6.15 -4.75
C ILE A 82 6.67 -5.87 -3.61
N SER A 83 7.28 -6.91 -3.04
CA SER A 83 8.32 -6.76 -2.04
C SER A 83 9.67 -6.45 -2.68
N ASP A 84 10.04 -7.11 -3.79
CA ASP A 84 11.41 -7.03 -4.34
C ASP A 84 11.65 -5.78 -5.16
N LEU A 85 10.84 -5.55 -6.20
CA LEU A 85 10.94 -4.37 -7.08
C LEU A 85 12.36 -4.05 -7.57
N ASP A 86 13.27 -5.04 -7.61
CA ASP A 86 14.71 -4.87 -7.85
C ASP A 86 15.04 -4.45 -9.29
N TRP A 87 14.07 -4.51 -10.19
CA TRP A 87 14.13 -4.00 -11.55
C TRP A 87 13.77 -2.51 -11.70
N LEU A 88 13.34 -1.84 -10.63
CA LEU A 88 13.01 -0.41 -10.64
C LEU A 88 14.15 0.44 -10.05
N ASP A 89 14.26 1.70 -10.50
CA ASP A 89 15.13 2.68 -9.82
C ASP A 89 14.43 3.16 -8.54
N LEU A 90 14.85 2.60 -7.41
CA LEU A 90 14.33 2.91 -6.08
C LEU A 90 15.19 3.94 -5.33
N SER A 91 16.20 4.54 -5.97
CA SER A 91 17.21 5.39 -5.32
C SER A 91 16.66 6.62 -4.61
N LYS A 92 15.46 7.08 -5.00
CA LYS A 92 14.74 8.20 -4.37
C LYS A 92 13.68 7.76 -3.38
N GLY A 93 13.24 6.52 -3.47
CA GLY A 93 12.12 5.97 -2.72
C GLY A 93 11.02 5.44 -3.64
N VAL A 94 10.04 4.78 -3.02
CA VAL A 94 8.89 4.17 -3.69
C VAL A 94 7.58 4.64 -3.09
N PHE A 95 6.58 4.88 -3.93
CA PHE A 95 5.20 5.15 -3.51
C PHE A 95 4.24 4.16 -4.18
N VAL A 96 3.61 3.30 -3.39
CA VAL A 96 2.65 2.30 -3.88
C VAL A 96 1.22 2.73 -3.56
N ILE A 97 0.39 2.85 -4.58
CA ILE A 97 -0.94 3.45 -4.49
C ILE A 97 -1.99 2.45 -4.98
N LEU A 98 -3.01 2.18 -4.16
CA LEU A 98 -4.26 1.57 -4.61
C LEU A 98 -5.22 2.68 -5.05
N LYS A 99 -5.33 2.88 -6.37
CA LYS A 99 -6.24 3.86 -6.98
C LYS A 99 -7.66 3.29 -7.06
N ASP A 100 -8.65 4.16 -6.89
CA ASP A 100 -10.06 3.79 -6.94
C ASP A 100 -10.40 2.64 -5.93
N TYR A 101 -9.82 2.61 -4.73
CA TYR A 101 -9.86 1.43 -3.84
C TYR A 101 -11.27 1.05 -3.37
N ASP A 102 -12.12 2.06 -3.18
CA ASP A 102 -13.49 1.93 -2.72
C ASP A 102 -14.41 1.16 -3.69
N VAL A 103 -14.02 0.99 -4.95
CA VAL A 103 -14.76 0.17 -5.93
C VAL A 103 -14.81 -1.31 -5.54
N LEU A 104 -13.87 -1.77 -4.70
CA LEU A 104 -13.85 -3.15 -4.20
C LEU A 104 -14.96 -3.42 -3.17
N PHE A 105 -15.61 -2.37 -2.67
CA PHE A 105 -16.74 -2.44 -1.72
C PHE A 105 -18.06 -2.44 -2.48
N THR A 106 -18.36 -3.57 -3.14
CA THR A 106 -19.61 -3.74 -3.88
C THR A 106 -20.74 -4.28 -2.98
N PRO A 107 -22.03 -3.97 -3.26
CA PRO A 107 -23.17 -4.45 -2.47
C PRO A 107 -23.35 -5.98 -2.45
N TRP A 108 -22.76 -6.67 -3.42
CA TRP A 108 -22.80 -8.14 -3.55
C TRP A 108 -21.62 -8.83 -2.86
N ASN A 109 -20.60 -8.06 -2.45
CA ASN A 109 -19.50 -8.53 -1.63
C ASN A 109 -19.96 -8.60 -0.16
N SER A 110 -20.39 -9.81 0.22
CA SER A 110 -20.64 -10.27 1.60
C SER A 110 -19.39 -10.07 2.50
N PRO A 111 -19.48 -10.18 3.84
CA PRO A 111 -18.71 -9.43 4.85
C PRO A 111 -17.20 -9.79 4.99
N ASP A 112 -16.63 -10.52 4.04
CA ASP A 112 -15.21 -10.86 4.04
C ASP A 112 -14.36 -10.03 3.06
N HIS A 113 -14.98 -9.19 2.21
CA HIS A 113 -14.31 -8.26 1.26
C HIS A 113 -12.97 -8.80 0.75
N SER A 114 -12.99 -10.02 0.17
CA SER A 114 -11.78 -10.80 -0.09
C SER A 114 -10.75 -10.05 -0.91
N GLU A 115 -11.19 -9.34 -1.95
CA GLU A 115 -10.36 -8.55 -2.84
C GLU A 115 -9.84 -7.30 -2.14
N ALA A 116 -10.69 -6.53 -1.47
CA ALA A 116 -10.25 -5.33 -0.72
C ALA A 116 -9.21 -5.71 0.34
N LYS A 117 -9.47 -6.79 1.09
CA LYS A 117 -8.55 -7.34 2.09
C LYS A 117 -7.25 -7.83 1.47
N TRP A 118 -7.31 -8.52 0.34
CA TRP A 118 -6.13 -9.03 -0.35
C TRP A 118 -5.28 -7.91 -0.94
N MET A 119 -5.90 -6.88 -1.51
CA MET A 119 -5.20 -5.68 -1.99
C MET A 119 -4.56 -4.90 -0.84
N ALA A 120 -5.28 -4.67 0.27
CA ALA A 120 -4.73 -4.03 1.46
C ALA A 120 -3.50 -4.78 2.02
N ARG A 121 -3.53 -6.12 1.98
CA ARG A 121 -2.39 -6.94 2.39
C ARG A 121 -1.13 -6.71 1.54
N HIS A 122 -1.25 -6.33 0.27
CA HIS A 122 -0.06 -5.97 -0.54
C HIS A 122 0.56 -4.66 -0.07
N LEU A 123 -0.24 -3.66 0.29
CA LEU A 123 0.30 -2.43 0.88
C LEU A 123 0.94 -2.69 2.24
N GLN A 124 0.37 -3.59 3.05
CA GLN A 124 1.00 -4.03 4.28
C GLN A 124 2.36 -4.68 4.00
N THR A 125 2.43 -5.60 3.05
CA THR A 125 3.69 -6.25 2.66
C THR A 125 4.73 -5.26 2.15
N VAL A 126 4.31 -4.21 1.43
CA VAL A 126 5.18 -3.09 1.02
C VAL A 126 5.75 -2.39 2.26
N ASP A 127 4.90 -2.03 3.23
CA ASP A 127 5.35 -1.37 4.46
C ASP A 127 6.26 -2.27 5.30
N ASP A 128 5.89 -3.54 5.45
CA ASP A 128 6.65 -4.50 6.25
C ASP A 128 7.97 -4.83 5.56
N ASN A 129 7.98 -5.35 4.32
CA ASN A 129 9.18 -5.92 3.72
C ASN A 129 10.15 -4.88 3.16
N LEU A 130 9.67 -3.86 2.43
CA LEU A 130 10.59 -2.86 1.85
C LEU A 130 11.19 -1.97 2.93
N ARG A 131 10.43 -1.66 3.99
CA ARG A 131 10.95 -0.90 5.13
C ARG A 131 11.80 -1.75 6.07
N TYR A 132 11.43 -3.02 6.31
CA TYR A 132 12.18 -3.92 7.21
C TYR A 132 13.50 -4.38 6.59
N ARG A 133 13.56 -4.66 5.28
CA ARG A 133 14.83 -4.98 4.59
C ARG A 133 15.89 -3.90 4.82
N HIS A 134 15.50 -2.65 4.65
CA HIS A 134 16.34 -1.48 4.95
C HIS A 134 16.87 -1.49 6.40
N SER A 135 16.14 -2.07 7.34
CA SER A 135 16.52 -2.09 8.76
C SER A 135 17.40 -3.28 9.19
N GLN A 136 17.40 -4.40 8.45
CA GLN A 136 18.08 -5.65 8.85
C GLN A 136 19.20 -6.10 7.92
N PHE A 137 19.08 -5.83 6.62
CA PHE A 137 20.02 -6.32 5.61
C PHE A 137 20.61 -5.13 4.87
N ALA A 138 21.72 -4.60 5.38
CA ALA A 138 22.48 -3.53 4.72
C ALA A 138 23.16 -4.01 3.42
N TYR A 139 22.40 -4.49 2.43
CA TYR A 139 22.84 -4.54 1.04
C TYR A 139 22.58 -3.15 0.45
N GLY A 140 23.54 -2.26 0.70
CA GLY A 140 23.42 -0.79 0.59
C GLY A 140 23.13 -0.17 -0.78
N ASP A 141 22.57 -0.90 -1.73
CA ASP A 141 22.18 -0.38 -3.06
C ASP A 141 20.78 -0.84 -3.53
N TYR A 142 20.07 -1.72 -2.80
CA TYR A 142 18.78 -2.31 -3.26
C TYR A 142 17.55 -1.87 -2.47
N ASP A 143 17.71 -1.22 -1.32
CA ASP A 143 16.57 -0.83 -0.47
C ASP A 143 16.20 0.65 -0.70
N PRO A 144 14.93 0.97 -0.95
CA PRO A 144 14.49 2.36 -1.09
C PRO A 144 14.76 3.13 0.22
N PRO A 145 15.33 4.34 0.17
CA PRO A 145 15.56 5.15 1.37
C PRO A 145 14.24 5.59 2.04
N TYR A 146 13.14 5.57 1.28
CA TYR A 146 11.81 5.95 1.73
C TYR A 146 10.74 5.08 1.08
N VAL A 147 9.77 4.65 1.88
CA VAL A 147 8.61 3.88 1.43
C VAL A 147 7.35 4.63 1.84
N LEU A 148 6.54 4.98 0.85
CA LEU A 148 5.19 5.50 1.01
C LEU A 148 4.18 4.50 0.45
N TYR A 149 2.99 4.49 1.04
CA TYR A 149 1.85 3.74 0.52
C TYR A 149 0.56 4.51 0.76
N GLY A 150 -0.46 4.25 -0.04
CA GLY A 150 -1.73 4.94 0.08
C GLY A 150 -2.88 4.26 -0.65
N MET A 151 -4.09 4.59 -0.22
CA MET A 151 -5.33 4.18 -0.87
C MET A 151 -6.11 5.43 -1.26
N GLU A 152 -6.51 5.52 -2.52
CA GLU A 152 -7.44 6.54 -2.99
C GLU A 152 -8.88 6.08 -2.76
N VAL A 153 -9.68 6.89 -2.08
CA VAL A 153 -11.04 6.58 -1.67
C VAL A 153 -11.93 7.78 -1.94
N SER A 154 -13.09 7.57 -2.56
CA SER A 154 -14.08 8.64 -2.72
C SER A 154 -14.67 9.08 -1.38
N GLN A 155 -15.02 10.37 -1.29
CA GLN A 155 -15.74 10.91 -0.14
C GLN A 155 -17.03 10.13 0.18
N GLU A 156 -17.73 9.63 -0.85
CA GLU A 156 -18.98 8.86 -0.72
C GLU A 156 -18.77 7.54 0.04
N LYS A 157 -17.66 6.85 -0.20
CA LYS A 157 -17.38 5.52 0.35
C LYS A 157 -16.44 5.54 1.54
N LEU A 158 -15.97 6.73 1.96
CA LEU A 158 -15.01 6.90 3.03
C LEU A 158 -15.45 6.19 4.32
N ASP A 159 -16.69 6.39 4.77
CA ASP A 159 -17.20 5.77 5.99
C ASP A 159 -17.17 4.23 5.92
N THR A 160 -17.47 3.64 4.76
CA THR A 160 -17.40 2.19 4.54
C THR A 160 -15.97 1.68 4.66
N VAL A 161 -15.01 2.40 4.07
CA VAL A 161 -13.59 2.02 4.14
C VAL A 161 -13.05 2.19 5.56
N LEU A 162 -13.45 3.26 6.27
CA LEU A 162 -13.08 3.46 7.67
C LEU A 162 -13.65 2.35 8.57
N GLU A 163 -14.92 1.96 8.39
CA GLU A 163 -15.52 0.85 9.11
C GLU A 163 -14.77 -0.47 8.85
N PHE A 164 -14.39 -0.73 7.61
CA PHE A 164 -13.61 -1.91 7.22
C PHE A 164 -12.25 -2.02 7.92
N PHE A 165 -11.57 -0.88 8.13
CA PHE A 165 -10.33 -0.81 8.90
C PHE A 165 -10.56 -0.59 10.40
N GLU A 166 -11.80 -0.71 10.89
CA GLU A 166 -12.18 -0.50 12.30
C GLU A 166 -11.77 0.90 12.83
N GLY A 167 -11.85 1.91 11.96
CA GLY A 167 -11.43 3.29 12.23
C GLY A 167 -9.92 3.48 12.30
N ARG A 168 -9.12 2.44 12.05
CA ARG A 168 -7.66 2.48 12.12
C ARG A 168 -7.07 2.81 10.76
N ALA A 169 -7.30 4.04 10.32
CA ALA A 169 -6.70 4.61 9.12
C ALA A 169 -6.32 6.06 9.38
N THR A 170 -5.51 6.65 8.51
CA THR A 170 -5.23 8.09 8.54
C THR A 170 -5.59 8.73 7.23
N ILE A 171 -6.38 9.79 7.31
CA ILE A 171 -6.70 10.64 6.16
C ILE A 171 -5.55 11.62 5.95
N ILE A 172 -5.04 11.66 4.72
CA ILE A 172 -3.97 12.55 4.30
C ILE A 172 -4.59 13.80 3.69
N GLU A 173 -4.55 14.90 4.42
CA GLU A 173 -5.18 16.17 4.02
C GLU A 173 -4.20 17.09 3.26
N ASP A 174 -2.89 16.92 3.45
CA ASP A 174 -1.85 17.64 2.71
C ASP A 174 -0.50 16.92 2.82
N PHE A 175 0.50 17.42 2.10
CA PHE A 175 1.88 16.94 2.15
C PHE A 175 2.87 18.12 2.14
N ASP A 176 4.09 17.88 2.64
CA ASP A 176 5.16 18.87 2.53
C ASP A 176 5.62 18.98 1.08
N LYS A 177 5.39 20.12 0.44
CA LYS A 177 5.77 20.33 -0.97
C LYS A 177 7.27 20.38 -1.18
N ASP A 178 8.03 20.80 -0.17
CA ASP A 178 9.49 20.85 -0.22
C ASP A 178 10.09 19.47 0.05
N ASN A 179 9.33 18.59 0.71
CA ASN A 179 9.69 17.20 0.97
C ASN A 179 8.48 16.25 0.80
N PRO A 180 8.03 15.99 -0.43
CA PRO A 180 6.80 15.20 -0.69
C PRO A 180 6.94 13.73 -0.30
N GLY A 181 8.18 13.27 -0.10
CA GLY A 181 8.53 11.96 0.43
C GLY A 181 8.47 11.85 1.95
N ALA A 182 8.27 12.96 2.66
CA ALA A 182 8.11 12.97 4.10
C ALA A 182 6.88 12.14 4.47
N GLU A 183 7.08 11.20 5.37
CA GLU A 183 5.98 10.42 5.87
C GLU A 183 5.03 11.31 6.70
N TYR A 184 3.73 11.11 6.51
CA TYR A 184 2.73 11.93 7.17
C TYR A 184 2.83 11.75 8.69
N PRO A 185 2.93 12.84 9.49
CA PRO A 185 3.29 12.76 10.90
C PRO A 185 2.44 11.79 11.75
N PRO A 186 1.11 11.70 11.57
CA PRO A 186 0.28 10.70 12.27
C PRO A 186 0.68 9.23 12.01
N LEU A 187 1.17 8.90 10.81
CA LEU A 187 1.67 7.55 10.49
C LEU A 187 2.98 7.27 11.25
N VAL A 188 3.86 8.28 11.34
CA VAL A 188 5.11 8.20 12.12
C VAL A 188 4.82 8.00 13.61
N GLU A 189 3.86 8.75 14.16
CA GLU A 189 3.46 8.63 15.56
C GLU A 189 2.87 7.25 15.88
N TYR A 190 2.03 6.72 14.99
CA TYR A 190 1.48 5.37 15.11
C TYR A 190 2.60 4.32 15.10
N ARG A 191 3.52 4.39 14.14
CA ARG A 191 4.69 3.49 14.09
C ARG A 191 5.49 3.54 15.37
N HIS A 192 5.80 4.73 15.88
CA HIS A 192 6.55 4.86 17.12
C HIS A 192 5.82 4.21 18.31
N LYS A 193 4.49 4.15 18.31
CA LYS A 193 3.73 3.42 19.34
C LYS A 193 3.82 1.90 19.15
N VAL A 194 3.72 1.41 17.92
CA VAL A 194 3.82 -0.03 17.59
C VAL A 194 5.23 -0.56 17.86
N VAL A 195 6.27 0.07 17.33
CA VAL A 195 7.68 -0.37 17.55
C VAL A 195 8.04 -0.36 19.04
N ARG A 196 7.59 0.65 19.81
CA ARG A 196 7.79 0.68 21.27
C ARG A 196 7.05 -0.44 22.00
N SER A 197 5.86 -0.83 21.56
CA SER A 197 5.12 -1.92 22.19
C SER A 197 5.81 -3.28 21.98
N TRP A 198 6.49 -3.47 20.86
CA TRP A 198 7.29 -4.67 20.58
C TRP A 198 8.55 -4.74 21.44
N GLN A 199 9.23 -3.61 21.66
CA GLN A 199 10.40 -3.54 22.55
C GLN A 199 10.04 -3.84 24.01
N HIS A 200 8.84 -3.49 24.46
CA HIS A 200 8.38 -3.78 25.82
C HIS A 200 7.85 -5.20 26.01
N LYS A 201 7.41 -5.92 24.95
CA LYS A 201 6.99 -7.33 25.04
C LYS A 201 8.17 -8.33 25.11
N ASN A 202 9.39 -7.88 24.78
CA ASN A 202 10.59 -8.71 24.73
C ASN A 202 11.55 -8.49 25.94
N ASN A 203 11.10 -7.81 27.00
CA ASN A 203 11.79 -7.64 28.29
C ASN A 203 10.93 -8.22 29.43
#